data_AF-A0A6L2PXY8-F1
#
_entry.id   AF-A0A6L2PXY8-F1
#
_cell.length_a   1.000
_cell.length_b   1.000
_cell.length_c   1.000
_cell.angle_alpha   90.00
_cell.angle_beta   90.00
_cell.angle_gamma   90.00
#
_symmetry.space_group_name_H-M   'P 1'
#
loop_
_entity.id
_entity.type
_entity.pdbx_description
1 polymer ?
#
loop_
_entity_poly.entity_id
_entity_poly.type
_entity_poly.pdbx_seq_one_letter_code
_entity_poly.pdbx_strand_id
1 'polypeptide(L)'
;MAGCLGCGEGGNVSPDSVRRWTEKLSNMLLSSTARRKFHDYLESRDLEQGQSLLEFWEKCDSFLDQAESHSQEWSPEGKARSNTMKQEAQLITEFADSNINFDPAQMQALYAAVESGDKQTVMTAISEAKKSAAEMLEEEGYQEFCRYLLRGQGMLKDKC
;
A
#
# COMPACT_ATOMS: atom_id res chain seq x y z
N MET A 1 34.36 -25.22 3.54
CA MET A 1 33.06 -25.79 3.96
C MET A 1 32.80 -25.39 5.40
N ALA A 2 31.54 -25.07 5.71
CA ALA A 2 31.02 -24.50 6.95
C ALA A 2 31.30 -22.99 7.13
N GLY A 3 30.32 -22.13 7.42
CA GLY A 3 28.94 -22.38 7.80
C GLY A 3 28.00 -21.22 7.47
N CYS A 4 26.77 -21.58 7.11
CA CYS A 4 25.61 -20.71 7.08
C CYS A 4 25.27 -20.30 8.52
N LEU A 5 25.47 -19.03 8.83
CA LEU A 5 24.99 -18.32 10.02
C LEU A 5 24.28 -17.07 9.47
N GLY A 6 23.02 -16.77 9.73
CA GLY A 6 22.03 -17.42 10.55
C GLY A 6 20.63 -17.09 10.02
N CYS A 7 19.67 -17.84 10.54
CA CYS A 7 18.24 -17.72 10.28
C CYS A 7 17.74 -16.27 10.42
N GLY A 8 16.78 -15.94 9.55
CA GLY A 8 16.24 -14.62 9.34
C GLY A 8 15.94 -13.84 10.62
N GLU A 9 16.23 -12.55 10.49
CA GLU A 9 15.96 -11.46 11.42
C GLU A 9 14.44 -11.32 11.63
N GLY A 10 13.86 -12.29 12.33
CA GLY A 10 12.49 -12.26 12.81
C GLY A 10 12.42 -11.24 13.94
N GLY A 11 12.34 -9.95 13.60
CA GLY A 11 12.01 -8.89 14.55
C GLY A 11 10.85 -9.37 15.42
N ASN A 12 11.06 -9.35 16.74
CA ASN A 12 10.23 -10.03 17.73
C ASN A 12 8.85 -9.35 17.80
N VAL A 13 7.95 -9.71 16.88
CA VAL A 13 6.59 -9.16 16.84
C VAL A 13 5.77 -9.78 17.96
N SER A 14 5.17 -8.93 18.78
CA SER A 14 4.34 -9.41 19.88
C SER A 14 3.07 -10.11 19.35
N PRO A 15 2.54 -11.11 20.09
CA PRO A 15 1.27 -11.75 19.74
C PRO A 15 0.11 -10.76 19.58
N ASP A 16 0.11 -9.67 20.33
CA ASP A 16 -0.94 -8.64 20.27
C ASP A 16 -0.85 -7.78 19.00
N SER A 17 0.36 -7.50 18.51
CA SER A 17 0.55 -6.89 17.20
C SER A 17 0.03 -7.80 16.09
N VAL A 18 0.35 -9.10 16.15
CA VAL A 18 -0.16 -10.08 15.17
C VAL A 18 -1.69 -10.13 15.19
N ARG A 19 -2.32 -10.23 16.38
CA ARG A 19 -3.77 -10.21 16.50
C ARG A 19 -4.38 -8.99 15.81
N ARG A 20 -3.89 -7.79 16.13
CA ARG A 20 -4.38 -6.54 15.54
C ARG A 20 -4.27 -6.53 14.03
N TRP A 21 -3.13 -6.97 13.48
CA TRP A 21 -2.91 -7.00 12.03
C TRP A 21 -3.80 -8.02 11.32
N THR A 22 -4.15 -9.11 12.00
CA THR A 22 -5.00 -10.17 11.42
C THR A 22 -6.50 -9.91 11.52
N GLU A 23 -6.92 -8.91 12.31
CA GLU A 23 -8.33 -8.56 12.43
C GLU A 23 -8.89 -7.90 11.18
N LYS A 24 -8.14 -6.97 10.57
CA LYS A 24 -8.57 -6.17 9.41
C LYS A 24 -7.36 -5.69 8.61
N LEU A 25 -7.48 -5.68 7.28
CA LEU A 25 -6.40 -5.23 6.39
C LEU A 25 -5.96 -3.79 6.72
N SER A 26 -6.90 -2.90 7.04
CA SER A 26 -6.58 -1.52 7.42
C SER A 26 -5.62 -1.43 8.61
N ASN A 27 -5.75 -2.31 9.60
CA ASN A 27 -4.83 -2.35 10.75
C ASN A 27 -3.41 -2.76 10.35
N MET A 28 -3.29 -3.65 9.36
CA MET A 28 -2.01 -4.07 8.78
C MET A 28 -1.42 -2.91 7.95
N LEU A 29 -2.20 -2.33 7.05
CA LEU A 29 -1.76 -1.24 6.18
C LEU A 29 -1.35 0.02 6.95
N LEU A 30 -1.90 0.30 8.14
CA LEU A 30 -1.47 1.43 8.97
C LEU A 30 -0.15 1.18 9.73
N SER A 31 0.39 -0.04 9.71
CA SER A 31 1.62 -0.39 10.42
C SER A 31 2.76 -0.63 9.45
N SER A 32 3.78 0.25 9.46
CA SER A 32 4.98 0.09 8.63
C SER A 32 5.68 -1.27 8.83
N THR A 33 5.73 -1.77 10.07
CA THR A 33 6.26 -3.10 10.38
C THR A 33 5.41 -4.21 9.73
N ALA A 34 4.09 -4.09 9.76
CA ALA A 34 3.21 -5.09 9.17
C ALA A 34 3.28 -5.07 7.65
N ARG A 35 3.30 -3.88 7.02
CA ARG A 35 3.49 -3.72 5.58
C ARG A 35 4.81 -4.33 5.11
N ARG A 36 5.92 -4.09 5.81
CA ARG A 36 7.21 -4.72 5.50
C ARG A 36 7.11 -6.25 5.55
N LYS A 37 6.50 -6.81 6.60
CA LYS A 37 6.32 -8.26 6.71
C LYS A 37 5.39 -8.83 5.64
N PHE A 38 4.39 -8.06 5.22
CA PHE A 38 3.50 -8.44 4.15
C PHE A 38 4.21 -8.41 2.81
N HIS A 39 5.03 -7.38 2.55
CA HIS A 39 5.94 -7.34 1.41
C HIS A 39 6.87 -8.57 1.36
N ASP A 40 7.59 -8.86 2.45
CA ASP A 40 8.46 -10.04 2.56
C ASP A 40 7.68 -11.35 2.27
N TYR A 41 6.43 -11.42 2.73
CA TYR A 41 5.56 -12.56 2.48
C TYR A 41 5.17 -12.69 1.02
N LEU A 42 4.73 -11.60 0.39
CA LEU A 42 4.34 -11.55 -1.02
C LEU A 42 5.53 -11.93 -1.92
N GLU A 43 6.71 -11.39 -1.63
CA GLU A 43 7.97 -11.74 -2.31
C GLU A 43 8.30 -13.23 -2.15
N SER A 44 8.24 -13.76 -0.92
CA SER A 44 8.53 -15.19 -0.67
C SER A 44 7.57 -16.18 -1.33
N ARG A 45 6.43 -15.69 -1.83
CA ARG A 45 5.38 -16.47 -2.49
C ARG A 45 5.25 -16.15 -3.98
N ASP A 46 6.13 -15.31 -4.52
CA ASP A 46 6.10 -14.84 -5.90
C ASP A 46 4.74 -14.21 -6.28
N LEU A 47 4.11 -13.51 -5.32
CA LEU A 47 2.82 -12.82 -5.52
C LEU A 47 3.06 -11.41 -6.07
N GLU A 48 3.48 -11.32 -7.34
CA GLU A 48 3.84 -10.06 -8.01
C GLU A 48 2.70 -9.04 -8.01
N GLN A 49 1.45 -9.48 -8.27
CA GLN A 49 0.29 -8.59 -8.26
C GLN A 49 0.08 -7.95 -6.89
N GLY A 50 0.20 -8.72 -5.81
CA GLY A 50 0.11 -8.21 -4.44
C GLY A 50 1.22 -7.22 -4.11
N GLN A 51 2.45 -7.43 -4.63
CA GLN A 51 3.55 -6.49 -4.46
C GLN A 51 3.25 -5.15 -5.14
N SER A 52 2.83 -5.18 -6.40
CA SER A 52 2.45 -3.98 -7.16
C SER A 52 1.32 -3.21 -6.49
N LEU A 53 0.30 -3.92 -5.98
CA LEU A 53 -0.82 -3.32 -5.25
C LEU A 53 -0.38 -2.66 -3.95
N LEU A 54 0.51 -3.30 -3.18
CA LEU A 54 1.05 -2.74 -1.94
C LEU A 54 1.89 -1.50 -2.23
N GLU A 55 2.76 -1.54 -3.24
CA GLU A 55 3.56 -0.39 -3.66
C GLU A 55 2.66 0.77 -4.10
N PHE A 56 1.66 0.49 -4.94
CA PHE A 56 0.71 1.50 -5.37
C PHE A 56 -0.05 2.13 -4.20
N TRP A 57 -0.51 1.31 -3.25
CA TRP A 57 -1.18 1.79 -2.04
C TRP A 57 -0.27 2.73 -1.23
N GLU A 58 1.01 2.38 -1.06
CA GLU A 58 1.99 3.20 -0.33
C GLU A 58 2.30 4.52 -1.06
N LYS A 59 2.39 4.51 -2.40
CA LYS A 59 2.52 5.76 -3.18
C LYS A 59 1.31 6.68 -2.97
N CYS A 60 0.11 6.13 -2.98
CA CYS A 60 -1.10 6.91 -2.72
C CYS A 60 -1.16 7.44 -1.28
N ASP A 61 -0.79 6.64 -0.29
CA ASP A 61 -0.71 7.03 1.12
C ASP A 61 0.25 8.22 1.31
N SER A 62 1.46 8.10 0.78
CA SER A 62 2.46 9.17 0.83
C SER A 62 2.00 10.45 0.13
N PHE A 63 1.36 10.34 -1.04
CA PHE A 63 0.84 11.50 -1.74
C PHE A 63 -0.24 12.24 -0.93
N LEU A 64 -1.17 11.50 -0.35
CA LEU A 64 -2.27 12.09 0.43
C LEU A 64 -1.75 12.76 1.70
N ASP A 65 -0.82 12.13 2.42
CA ASP A 65 -0.19 12.70 3.62
C ASP A 65 0.51 14.03 3.32
N GLN A 66 1.22 14.11 2.19
CA GLN A 66 1.86 15.34 1.73
C GLN A 66 0.81 16.38 1.34
N ALA A 67 -0.22 15.99 0.59
CA ALA A 67 -1.27 16.88 0.15
C ALA A 67 -2.05 17.53 1.31
N GLU A 68 -2.29 16.79 2.40
CA GLU A 68 -2.98 17.25 3.62
C GLU A 68 -2.11 18.15 4.48
N SER A 69 -0.84 17.77 4.67
CA SER A 69 0.16 18.53 5.46
C SER A 69 0.40 19.93 4.92
N HIS A 70 0.14 20.15 3.62
CA HIS A 70 0.34 21.42 2.92
C HIS A 70 -0.94 22.26 2.78
N SER A 71 -1.95 22.05 3.63
CA SER A 71 -3.16 22.88 3.68
C SER A 71 -2.96 24.29 4.24
N GLN A 72 -1.78 24.60 4.80
CA GLN A 72 -1.47 25.90 5.40
C GLN A 72 -0.42 26.69 4.58
N GLU A 73 -0.84 27.87 4.09
CA GLU A 73 -0.09 28.95 3.43
C GLU A 73 0.30 28.84 1.94
N TRP A 74 -0.55 29.45 1.10
CA TRP A 74 -0.20 29.89 -0.26
C TRP A 74 0.77 31.08 -0.22
N SER A 75 2.06 30.75 -0.09
CA SER A 75 3.17 31.64 -0.45
C SER A 75 3.49 31.52 -1.96
N PRO A 76 4.23 32.47 -2.57
CA PRO A 76 4.60 32.44 -4.00
C PRO A 76 5.41 31.20 -4.44
N GLU A 77 5.90 30.39 -3.50
CA GLU A 77 6.42 29.02 -3.74
C GLU A 77 5.35 28.02 -4.24
N GLY A 78 4.06 28.37 -4.13
CA GLY A 78 2.92 27.51 -4.46
C GLY A 78 2.84 27.09 -5.92
N LYS A 79 3.39 27.87 -6.87
CA LYS A 79 3.39 27.48 -8.31
C LYS A 79 4.41 26.38 -8.62
N ALA A 80 5.60 26.44 -8.03
CA ALA A 80 6.59 25.37 -8.19
C ALA A 80 6.11 24.06 -7.54
N ARG A 81 5.44 24.17 -6.38
CA ARG A 81 4.88 23.01 -5.65
C ARG A 81 3.60 22.44 -6.26
N SER A 82 2.75 23.26 -6.87
CA SER A 82 1.60 22.76 -7.63
C SER A 82 2.05 21.90 -8.82
N ASN A 83 3.19 22.23 -9.43
CA ASN A 83 3.79 21.41 -10.48
C ASN A 83 4.32 20.08 -9.93
N THR A 84 4.90 20.05 -8.72
CA THR A 84 5.38 18.78 -8.12
C THR A 84 4.23 17.85 -7.76
N MET A 85 3.14 18.35 -7.16
CA MET A 85 1.96 17.52 -6.87
C MET A 85 1.31 16.96 -8.15
N LYS A 86 1.21 17.77 -9.21
CA LYS A 86 0.67 17.30 -10.48
C LYS A 86 1.56 16.21 -11.11
N GLN A 87 2.88 16.38 -11.04
CA GLN A 87 3.84 15.38 -11.52
C GLN A 87 3.76 14.09 -10.71
N GLU A 88 3.67 14.17 -9.38
CA GLU A 88 3.52 12.98 -8.53
C GLU A 88 2.21 12.25 -8.81
N ALA A 89 1.10 12.99 -8.97
CA ALA A 89 -0.18 12.39 -9.35
C ALA A 89 -0.10 11.70 -10.72
N GLN A 90 0.60 12.29 -11.70
CA GLN A 90 0.85 11.65 -13.00
C GLN A 90 1.63 10.34 -12.86
N LEU A 91 2.70 10.33 -12.07
CA LEU A 91 3.48 9.10 -11.82
C LEU A 91 2.66 8.00 -11.14
N ILE A 92 1.75 8.38 -10.23
CA ILE A 92 0.83 7.44 -9.59
C ILE A 92 -0.13 6.86 -10.64
N THR A 93 -0.69 7.69 -11.51
CA THR A 93 -1.59 7.25 -12.58
C THR A 93 -0.89 6.35 -13.60
N GLU A 94 0.33 6.70 -14.03
CA GLU A 94 1.14 5.87 -14.94
C GLU A 94 1.50 4.51 -14.32
N PHE A 95 1.83 4.50 -13.02
CA PHE A 95 2.07 3.27 -12.28
C PHE A 95 0.81 2.41 -12.25
N ALA A 96 -0.35 3.00 -11.97
CA ALA A 96 -1.64 2.30 -11.95
C ALA A 96 -1.94 1.65 -13.31
N ASP A 97 -1.80 2.41 -14.39
CA ASP A 97 -2.09 1.93 -15.75
C ASP A 97 -1.22 0.73 -16.16
N SER A 98 0.03 0.71 -15.69
CA SER A 98 1.00 -0.31 -16.08
C SER A 98 1.01 -1.54 -15.17
N ASN A 99 0.65 -1.40 -13.89
CA ASN A 99 0.90 -2.42 -12.87
C ASN A 99 -0.35 -2.84 -12.07
N ILE A 100 -1.47 -2.14 -12.23
CA ILE A 100 -2.68 -2.35 -11.44
C ILE A 100 -3.83 -2.70 -12.38
N ASN A 101 -4.55 -3.77 -12.05
CA ASN A 101 -5.69 -4.26 -12.84
C ASN A 101 -6.96 -3.43 -12.59
N PHE A 102 -6.87 -2.11 -12.68
CA PHE A 102 -8.04 -1.25 -12.64
C PHE A 102 -8.89 -1.40 -13.90
N ASP A 103 -10.20 -1.28 -13.73
CA ASP A 103 -11.09 -1.26 -14.87
C ASP A 103 -10.95 0.05 -15.67
N PRO A 104 -11.39 0.07 -16.95
CA PRO A 104 -11.27 1.27 -17.77
C PRO A 104 -11.97 2.51 -17.20
N ALA A 105 -13.05 2.34 -16.43
CA ALA A 105 -13.76 3.47 -15.84
C ALA A 105 -12.98 4.06 -14.65
N GLN A 106 -12.37 3.21 -13.81
CA GLN A 106 -11.47 3.62 -12.73
C GLN A 106 -10.25 4.38 -13.28
N MET A 107 -9.60 3.84 -14.32
CA MET A 107 -8.46 4.52 -14.95
C MET A 107 -8.86 5.84 -15.60
N GLN A 108 -9.99 5.88 -16.31
CA GLN A 108 -10.50 7.10 -16.93
C GLN A 108 -10.80 8.20 -15.89
N ALA A 109 -11.40 7.83 -14.75
CA ALA A 109 -11.67 8.77 -13.66
C ALA A 109 -10.36 9.35 -13.08
N LEU A 110 -9.34 8.51 -12.91
CA LEU A 110 -8.04 8.94 -12.41
C LEU A 110 -7.34 9.89 -13.39
N TYR A 111 -7.33 9.58 -14.69
CA TYR A 111 -6.79 10.45 -15.73
C TYR A 111 -7.51 11.81 -15.76
N ALA A 112 -8.84 11.82 -15.79
CA ALA A 112 -9.63 13.04 -15.81
C ALA A 112 -9.38 13.93 -14.58
N ALA A 113 -9.22 13.32 -13.40
CA ALA A 113 -8.90 14.04 -12.17
C ALA A 113 -7.51 14.70 -12.26
N VAL A 114 -6.49 13.97 -12.70
CA VAL A 114 -5.11 14.51 -12.85
C VAL A 114 -5.03 15.59 -13.92
N GLU A 115 -5.77 15.45 -15.02
CA GLU A 115 -5.85 16.46 -16.08
C GLU A 115 -6.47 17.77 -15.60
N SER A 116 -7.52 17.69 -14.75
CA SER A 116 -8.19 18.87 -14.21
C SER A 116 -7.26 19.82 -13.46
N GLY A 117 -6.20 19.27 -12.83
CA GLY A 117 -5.28 20.02 -11.99
C GLY A 117 -5.90 20.56 -10.69
N ASP A 118 -7.16 20.24 -10.42
CA ASP A 118 -7.83 20.65 -9.18
C ASP A 118 -7.38 19.75 -8.02
N LYS A 119 -6.79 20.36 -6.99
CA LYS A 119 -6.19 19.62 -5.87
C LYS A 119 -7.20 18.68 -5.21
N GLN A 120 -8.42 19.16 -4.93
CA GLN A 120 -9.41 18.37 -4.21
C GLN A 120 -9.91 17.20 -5.06
N THR A 121 -10.10 17.41 -6.35
CA THR A 121 -10.50 16.38 -7.31
C THR A 121 -9.41 15.31 -7.44
N VAL A 122 -8.14 15.70 -7.55
CA VAL A 122 -7.00 14.77 -7.60
C VAL A 122 -6.89 13.96 -6.30
N MET A 123 -6.96 14.61 -5.14
CA MET A 123 -6.92 13.92 -3.85
C MET A 123 -8.07 12.92 -3.69
N THR A 124 -9.28 13.29 -4.13
CA THR A 124 -10.45 12.41 -4.06
C THR A 124 -10.25 11.17 -4.94
N ALA A 125 -9.82 11.35 -6.19
CA ALA A 125 -9.57 10.23 -7.10
C ALA A 125 -8.44 9.30 -6.62
N ILE A 126 -7.34 9.85 -6.11
CA ILE A 126 -6.24 9.04 -5.55
C ILE A 126 -6.69 8.31 -4.27
N SER A 127 -7.53 8.94 -3.43
CA SER A 127 -8.11 8.28 -2.26
C SER A 127 -9.04 7.11 -2.64
N GLU A 128 -9.84 7.26 -3.71
CA GLU A 128 -10.68 6.18 -4.23
C GLU A 128 -9.83 5.04 -4.80
N ALA A 129 -8.81 5.37 -5.61
CA ALA A 129 -7.89 4.39 -6.16
C ALA A 129 -7.13 3.62 -5.04
N LYS A 130 -6.68 4.32 -3.99
CA LYS A 130 -6.08 3.72 -2.80
C LYS A 130 -7.03 2.74 -2.12
N LYS A 131 -8.32 3.07 -2.02
CA LYS A 131 -9.34 2.19 -1.45
C LYS A 131 -9.52 0.94 -2.30
N SER A 132 -9.63 1.08 -3.62
CA SER A 132 -9.74 -0.06 -4.53
C SER A 132 -8.50 -0.96 -4.49
N ALA A 133 -7.29 -0.38 -4.36
CA ALA A 133 -6.07 -1.16 -4.17
C ALA A 133 -6.07 -1.95 -2.86
N ALA A 134 -6.57 -1.37 -1.77
CA ALA A 134 -6.73 -2.09 -0.51
C ALA A 134 -7.73 -3.25 -0.65
N GLU A 135 -8.85 -3.06 -1.35
CA GLU A 135 -9.83 -4.13 -1.60
C GLU A 135 -9.20 -5.29 -2.40
N MET A 136 -8.42 -5.00 -3.45
CA MET A 136 -7.70 -6.03 -4.21
C MET A 136 -6.62 -6.74 -3.37
N LEU A 137 -5.93 -6.04 -2.46
CA LEU A 137 -4.98 -6.66 -1.53
C LEU A 137 -5.62 -7.67 -0.58
N GLU A 138 -6.91 -7.52 -0.26
CA GLU A 138 -7.62 -8.53 0.54
C GLU A 138 -7.67 -9.88 -0.19
N GLU A 139 -7.81 -9.85 -1.52
CA GLU A 139 -7.89 -11.02 -2.39
C GLU A 139 -6.51 -11.57 -2.77
N GLU A 140 -5.50 -10.71 -2.92
CA GLU A 140 -4.15 -11.04 -3.42
C GLU A 140 -3.17 -11.54 -2.34
N GLY A 141 -3.68 -12.02 -1.20
CA GLY A 141 -2.89 -12.79 -0.23
C GLY A 141 -2.92 -12.30 1.21
N TYR A 142 -3.72 -11.28 1.54
CA TYR A 142 -3.88 -10.84 2.94
C TYR A 142 -4.40 -11.97 3.85
N GLN A 143 -5.36 -12.77 3.39
CA GLN A 143 -5.92 -13.88 4.19
C GLN A 143 -4.88 -14.97 4.46
N GLU A 144 -4.10 -15.32 3.45
CA GLU A 144 -3.03 -16.31 3.51
C GLU A 144 -1.88 -15.79 4.39
N PHE A 145 -1.55 -14.50 4.30
CA PHE A 145 -0.61 -13.83 5.19
C PHE A 145 -1.08 -13.87 6.65
N CYS A 146 -2.36 -13.63 6.91
CA CYS A 146 -2.92 -13.74 8.26
C CYS A 146 -2.75 -15.15 8.82
N ARG A 147 -3.06 -16.18 8.03
CA ARG A 147 -2.84 -17.59 8.43
C ARG A 147 -1.36 -17.87 8.67
N TYR A 148 -0.47 -17.34 7.83
CA TYR A 148 0.98 -17.46 7.97
C TYR A 148 1.48 -16.88 9.28
N LEU A 149 1.06 -15.66 9.64
CA LEU A 149 1.43 -15.02 10.90
C LEU A 149 0.91 -15.79 12.13
N LEU A 150 -0.37 -16.20 12.11
CA LEU A 150 -0.98 -16.92 13.22
C LEU A 150 -0.34 -18.30 13.43
N ARG A 151 0.03 -19.00 12.36
CA ARG A 151 0.82 -20.26 12.45
C ARG A 151 2.19 -20.01 13.03
N GLY A 152 2.89 -18.96 12.58
CA GLY A 152 4.21 -18.59 13.11
C GLY A 152 4.21 -18.29 14.62
N GLN A 153 3.06 -17.87 15.18
CA GLN A 153 2.86 -17.63 16.61
C GLN A 153 2.30 -18.82 17.39
N GLY A 154 2.09 -19.97 16.75
CA GLY A 154 1.43 -21.14 17.36
C GLY A 154 -0.04 -20.91 17.73
N MET A 155 -0.68 -19.90 17.13
CA MET A 155 -2.07 -19.51 17.41
C MET A 155 -3.08 -20.25 16.52
N LEU A 156 -2.63 -20.86 15.43
CA LEU A 156 -3.40 -21.83 14.64
C LEU A 156 -2.83 -23.23 14.86
N LYS A 157 -3.66 -24.14 15.36
CA LYS A 157 -3.32 -25.56 15.38
C LYS A 157 -3.50 -26.11 13.97
N ASP A 158 -2.49 -26.77 13.43
CA ASP A 158 -2.70 -27.54 12.21
C ASP A 158 -3.72 -28.63 12.49
N LYS A 159 -4.78 -28.68 11.67
CA LYS A 159 -5.68 -29.82 11.66
C LYS A 159 -4.87 -31.00 11.16
N CYS A 160 -4.49 -31.89 12.07
CA CYS A 160 -4.08 -33.26 11.74
C CYS A 160 -5.23 -33.98 11.05
#